data_AF-A0A0U1DKV5-F1
#
_entry.id   AF-A0A0U1DKV5-F1
#
_cell.length_a   1.000
_cell.length_b   1.000
_cell.length_c   1.000
_cell.angle_alpha   90.00
_cell.angle_beta   90.00
_cell.angle_gamma   90.00
#
_symmetry.space_group_name_H-M   'P 1'
#
loop_
_entity.id
_entity.type
_entity.pdbx_description
1 polymer ?
#
loop_
_entity_poly.entity_id
_entity_poly.type
_entity_poly.pdbx_seq_one_letter_code
_entity_poly.pdbx_strand_id
1 'polypeptide(L)'
;MSTDDSDAGHSPISAERVMLAVRLLIYLMAGSAMADLDFAYDLTLDEARRRSAMFAAIGDDYDPIAVLGAEQKAYEMLYSNLDEEQQRVYDELVRAGVLPERTTARVTD
;
A
#
# COMPACT_ATOMS: atom_id res chain seq x y z
N MET A 1 81.24 16.50 23.37
CA MET A 1 80.38 17.67 23.05
C MET A 1 78.97 17.13 22.91
N SER A 2 78.06 17.71 23.69
CA SER A 2 76.66 17.33 23.86
C SER A 2 75.81 17.73 22.66
N THR A 3 74.85 16.89 22.29
CA THR A 3 73.55 17.18 21.63
C THR A 3 72.85 15.81 21.60
N ASP A 4 72.08 15.39 22.61
CA ASP A 4 70.71 15.83 22.89
C ASP A 4 70.02 16.41 21.64
N ASP A 5 69.30 15.54 20.93
CA ASP A 5 68.17 15.94 20.11
C ASP A 5 67.03 14.98 20.43
N SER A 6 66.17 15.49 21.30
CA SER A 6 64.83 15.01 21.56
C SER A 6 64.02 15.09 20.25
N ASP A 7 63.91 13.99 19.51
CA ASP A 7 62.88 13.91 18.47
C ASP A 7 61.55 13.48 19.10
N ALA A 8 60.83 14.51 19.53
CA ALA A 8 59.51 14.42 20.10
C ALA A 8 58.51 13.95 19.03
N GLY A 9 57.95 12.76 19.24
CA GLY A 9 56.53 12.53 19.05
C GLY A 9 55.95 12.83 17.67
N HIS A 10 56.27 12.01 16.68
CA HIS A 10 55.29 11.66 15.67
C HIS A 10 55.19 10.14 15.57
N SER A 11 54.41 9.53 16.48
CA SER A 11 53.98 8.15 16.24
C SER A 11 53.26 8.13 14.89
N PRO A 12 53.77 7.40 13.88
CA PRO A 12 53.06 7.24 12.63
C PRO A 12 51.70 6.66 12.99
N ILE A 13 50.63 7.22 12.44
CA ILE A 13 49.29 6.67 12.62
C ILE A 13 49.37 5.19 12.21
N SER A 14 49.35 4.29 13.20
CA SER A 14 49.50 2.85 12.97
C SER A 14 48.52 2.41 11.89
N ALA A 15 48.94 1.50 11.00
CA ALA A 15 48.10 0.96 9.94
C ALA A 15 46.75 0.44 10.47
N GLU A 16 46.72 -0.05 11.72
CA GLU A 16 45.50 -0.46 12.42
C GLU A 16 44.52 0.70 12.65
N ARG A 17 45.03 1.89 13.00
CA ARG A 17 44.21 3.10 13.19
C ARG A 17 43.66 3.62 11.88
N VAL A 18 44.44 3.54 10.80
CA VAL A 18 43.99 3.89 9.44
C VAL A 18 42.91 2.91 8.99
N MET A 19 43.11 1.61 9.19
CA MET A 19 42.15 0.57 8.81
C MET A 19 40.85 0.68 9.62
N LEU A 20 40.93 0.99 10.92
CA LEU A 20 39.77 1.23 11.77
C LEU A 20 38.98 2.46 11.30
N ALA A 21 39.67 3.55 10.95
CA ALA A 21 39.03 4.77 10.44
C ALA A 21 38.35 4.53 9.09
N VAL A 22 38.99 3.82 8.16
CA VAL A 22 38.41 3.43 6.86
C VAL A 22 37.21 2.52 7.06
N ARG A 23 37.29 1.54 7.97
CA ARG A 23 36.17 0.65 8.31
C ARG A 23 35.00 1.45 8.89
N LEU A 24 35.26 2.36 9.84
CA LEU A 24 34.23 3.21 10.42
C LEU A 24 33.55 4.10 9.36
N LEU A 25 34.33 4.66 8.43
CA LEU A 25 33.81 5.46 7.32
C LEU A 25 32.92 4.63 6.39
N ILE A 26 33.33 3.41 6.04
CA ILE A 26 32.52 2.51 5.20
C ILE A 26 31.19 2.17 5.89
N TYR A 27 31.20 1.87 7.20
CA TYR A 27 29.98 1.60 7.95
C TYR A 27 29.08 2.84 8.10
N LEU A 28 29.66 4.03 8.29
CA LEU A 28 28.93 5.30 8.34
C LEU A 28 28.28 5.64 6.99
N MET A 29 29.01 5.46 5.89
CA MET A 29 28.52 5.69 4.53
C MET A 29 27.48 4.64 4.11
N ALA A 30 27.66 3.37 4.48
CA ALA A 30 26.67 2.32 4.23
C ALA A 30 25.39 2.52 5.05
N GLY A 31 25.51 2.95 6.31
CA GLY A 31 24.38 3.31 7.15
C GLY A 31 23.62 4.53 6.63
N SER A 32 24.34 5.53 6.11
CA SER A 32 23.75 6.70 5.45
C SER A 32 23.09 6.35 4.11
N ALA A 33 23.71 5.47 3.31
CA ALA A 33 23.19 5.08 2.00
C ALA A 33 21.92 4.23 2.08
N MET A 34 21.73 3.44 3.14
CA MET A 34 20.45 2.75 3.39
C MET A 34 19.37 3.67 3.96
N ALA A 35 19.75 4.72 4.69
CA ALA A 35 18.82 5.72 5.23
C ALA A 35 18.29 6.70 4.17
N ASP A 36 18.91 6.76 2.99
CA ASP A 36 18.60 7.71 1.90
C ASP A 36 17.75 7.09 0.76
N LEU A 37 17.24 5.87 0.96
CA LEU A 37 16.31 5.25 0.01
C LEU A 37 14.88 5.67 0.32
N ASP A 38 14.45 6.80 -0.25
CA ASP A 38 13.07 7.26 -0.15
C ASP A 38 12.17 6.45 -1.11
N PHE A 39 11.27 5.63 -0.55
CA PHE A 39 10.36 4.80 -1.32
C PHE A 39 9.06 5.56 -1.58
N ALA A 40 9.09 6.45 -2.56
CA ALA A 40 7.89 7.13 -3.05
C ALA A 40 7.12 6.21 -4.02
N TYR A 41 5.95 5.73 -3.60
CA TYR A 41 5.08 4.88 -4.42
C TYR A 41 3.85 5.65 -4.88
N ASP A 42 3.72 5.82 -6.19
CA ASP A 42 2.53 6.44 -6.78
C ASP A 42 1.39 5.41 -6.90
N LEU A 43 0.53 5.39 -5.88
CA LEU A 43 -0.67 4.56 -5.84
C LEU A 43 -1.65 4.87 -6.98
N THR A 44 -1.67 6.12 -7.48
CA THR A 44 -2.56 6.52 -8.56
C THR A 44 -2.13 5.87 -9.87
N LEU A 45 -0.83 5.93 -10.17
CA LEU A 45 -0.24 5.29 -11.33
C LEU A 45 -0.41 3.77 -11.27
N ASP A 46 -0.16 3.17 -10.11
CA ASP A 46 -0.26 1.72 -9.97
C ASP A 46 -1.72 1.23 -10.09
N GLU A 47 -2.67 1.91 -9.46
CA GLU A 47 -4.08 1.56 -9.59
C GLU A 47 -4.59 1.74 -11.03
N ALA A 48 -4.12 2.78 -11.73
CA ALA A 48 -4.43 2.95 -13.15
C ALA A 48 -3.94 1.75 -13.98
N ARG A 49 -2.71 1.26 -13.72
CA ARG A 49 -2.14 0.08 -14.39
C ARG A 49 -2.91 -1.20 -14.05
N ARG A 50 -3.29 -1.38 -12.78
CA ARG A 50 -4.06 -2.54 -12.32
C ARG A 50 -5.44 -2.57 -12.98
N ARG A 51 -6.15 -1.44 -13.02
CA ARG A 51 -7.45 -1.33 -13.70
C ARG A 51 -7.34 -1.53 -15.20
N SER A 52 -6.32 -0.98 -15.85
CA SER A 52 -6.14 -1.20 -17.29
C SER A 52 -5.90 -2.67 -17.61
N ALA A 53 -5.10 -3.37 -16.80
CA ALA A 53 -4.86 -4.80 -16.97
C ALA A 53 -6.14 -5.63 -16.73
N MET A 54 -6.96 -5.25 -15.74
CA MET A 54 -8.26 -5.86 -15.50
C MET A 54 -9.20 -5.69 -16.71
N PHE A 55 -9.37 -4.47 -17.23
CA PHE A 55 -10.23 -4.22 -18.39
C PHE A 55 -9.75 -4.99 -19.63
N ALA A 56 -8.43 -5.03 -19.87
CA ALA A 56 -7.87 -5.82 -20.97
C ALA A 56 -8.13 -7.32 -20.83
N ALA A 57 -8.17 -7.86 -19.61
CA ALA A 57 -8.45 -9.27 -19.36
C ALA A 57 -9.94 -9.63 -19.50
N ILE A 58 -10.83 -8.69 -19.18
CA ILE A 58 -12.28 -8.86 -19.30
C ILE A 58 -12.72 -8.90 -20.77
N GLY A 59 -12.10 -8.07 -21.62
CA GLY A 59 -12.39 -8.01 -23.05
C GLY A 59 -13.45 -6.96 -23.45
N ASP A 60 -13.58 -6.75 -24.75
CA ASP A 60 -14.33 -5.63 -25.34
C ASP A 60 -15.86 -5.77 -25.24
N ASP A 61 -16.37 -6.98 -24.96
CA ASP A 61 -17.80 -7.26 -24.83
C ASP A 61 -18.38 -6.87 -23.45
N TYR A 62 -17.57 -6.29 -22.57
CA TYR A 62 -18.01 -5.90 -21.23
C TYR A 62 -18.90 -4.67 -21.24
N ASP A 63 -20.17 -4.88 -20.93
CA ASP A 63 -21.14 -3.83 -20.66
C ASP A 63 -21.28 -3.62 -19.13
N PRO A 64 -20.63 -2.58 -18.56
CA PRO A 64 -20.70 -2.31 -17.12
C PRO A 64 -22.12 -1.97 -16.66
N ILE A 65 -22.96 -1.40 -17.54
CA ILE A 65 -24.34 -1.05 -17.19
C ILE A 65 -25.19 -2.30 -17.09
N ALA A 66 -25.04 -3.24 -18.03
CA ALA A 66 -25.72 -4.53 -17.95
C ALA A 66 -25.30 -5.35 -16.72
N VAL A 67 -24.01 -5.35 -16.38
CA VAL A 67 -23.49 -6.06 -15.19
C VAL A 67 -24.05 -5.45 -13.90
N LEU A 68 -24.05 -4.11 -13.77
CA LEU A 68 -24.64 -3.43 -12.61
C LEU A 68 -26.14 -3.70 -12.48
N GLY A 69 -26.87 -3.71 -13.60
CA GLY A 69 -28.30 -4.06 -13.61
C GLY A 69 -28.55 -5.51 -13.16
N ALA A 70 -27.71 -6.44 -13.60
CA ALA A 70 -27.78 -7.83 -13.19
C ALA A 70 -27.47 -8.02 -11.69
N GLU A 71 -26.49 -7.28 -11.16
CA GLU A 71 -26.16 -7.27 -9.74
C GLU A 71 -27.32 -6.74 -8.88
N GLN A 72 -27.94 -5.62 -9.28
CA GLN A 72 -29.10 -5.07 -8.58
C GLN A 72 -30.26 -6.07 -8.53
N LYS A 73 -30.53 -6.75 -9.65
CA LYS A 73 -31.55 -7.80 -9.72
C LYS A 73 -31.20 -8.99 -8.82
N ALA A 74 -29.93 -9.38 -8.76
CA ALA A 74 -29.47 -10.44 -7.87
C ALA A 74 -29.67 -10.06 -6.40
N TYR A 75 -29.37 -8.81 -6.02
CA TYR A 75 -29.63 -8.26 -4.68
C TYR A 75 -31.12 -8.32 -4.31
N GLU A 76 -32.01 -7.94 -5.22
CA GLU A 76 -33.45 -8.02 -4.99
C GLU A 76 -33.95 -9.45 -4.79
N MET A 77 -33.40 -10.40 -5.54
CA MET A 77 -33.72 -11.83 -5.39
C MET A 77 -33.16 -12.39 -4.08
N LEU A 78 -31.95 -12.02 -3.68
CA LEU A 78 -31.28 -12.53 -2.49
C LEU A 78 -32.06 -12.24 -1.20
N TYR A 79 -32.67 -11.05 -1.13
CA TYR A 79 -33.52 -10.65 -0.01
C TYR A 79 -35.01 -10.76 -0.34
N SER A 80 -35.39 -11.54 -1.36
CA SER A 80 -36.79 -11.85 -1.65
C SER A 80 -37.29 -12.97 -0.75
N ASN A 81 -38.58 -12.95 -0.42
CA ASN A 81 -39.26 -14.01 0.33
C ASN A 81 -38.64 -14.34 1.70
N LEU A 82 -38.13 -13.33 2.39
CA LEU A 82 -37.66 -13.49 3.76
C LEU A 82 -38.83 -13.87 4.66
N ASP A 83 -38.59 -14.81 5.57
CA ASP A 83 -39.53 -15.06 6.66
C ASP A 83 -39.49 -13.93 7.70
N GLU A 84 -40.38 -14.00 8.70
CA GLU A 84 -40.53 -12.94 9.71
C GLU A 84 -39.25 -12.69 10.52
N GLU A 85 -38.49 -13.73 10.84
CA GLU A 85 -37.25 -13.60 11.61
C GLU A 85 -36.14 -13.01 10.74
N GLN A 86 -36.01 -13.50 9.51
CA GLN A 86 -35.07 -12.99 8.53
C GLN A 86 -35.34 -11.53 8.17
N GLN A 87 -36.61 -11.15 8.01
CA GLN A 87 -37.00 -9.76 7.74
C GLN A 87 -36.61 -8.84 8.90
N ARG A 88 -36.82 -9.28 10.16
CA ARG A 88 -36.42 -8.51 11.33
C ARG A 88 -34.90 -8.26 11.38
N VAL A 89 -34.10 -9.28 11.08
CA VAL A 89 -32.63 -9.16 11.02
C VAL A 89 -32.22 -8.23 9.89
N TYR A 90 -32.83 -8.37 8.71
CA TYR A 90 -32.59 -7.47 7.59
C TYR A 90 -32.86 -6.00 7.96
N ASP A 91 -34.00 -5.71 8.59
CA ASP A 91 -34.37 -4.35 9.01
C ASP A 91 -33.39 -3.78 10.05
N GLU A 92 -32.84 -4.62 10.94
CA GLU A 92 -31.81 -4.23 11.89
C GLU A 92 -30.50 -3.86 11.20
N LEU A 93 -30.05 -4.69 10.26
CA LEU A 93 -28.82 -4.44 9.51
C LEU A 93 -28.93 -3.19 8.63
N VAL A 94 -30.10 -2.95 8.05
CA VAL A 94 -30.40 -1.70 7.33
C VAL A 94 -30.31 -0.50 8.27
N ARG A 95 -30.97 -0.56 9.43
CA ARG A 95 -30.94 0.52 10.43
C ARG A 95 -29.52 0.80 10.94
N ALA A 96 -28.69 -0.23 11.07
CA ALA A 96 -27.30 -0.11 11.46
C ALA A 96 -26.37 0.40 10.34
N GLY A 97 -26.87 0.56 9.11
CA GLY A 97 -26.08 0.96 7.94
C GLY A 97 -25.16 -0.13 7.40
N VAL A 98 -25.35 -1.39 7.83
CA VAL A 98 -24.58 -2.54 7.34
C VAL A 98 -25.09 -2.98 5.98
N LEU A 99 -26.42 -2.95 5.78
CA LEU A 99 -27.04 -3.26 4.49
C LEU A 99 -27.67 -1.99 3.89
N PRO A 100 -27.62 -1.83 2.56
CA PRO A 100 -28.34 -0.76 1.89
C PRO A 100 -29.86 -0.98 1.98
N GLU A 101 -30.61 0.12 2.05
CA GLU A 101 -32.06 0.06 1.87
C GLU A 101 -32.40 -0.44 0.46
N ARG A 102 -33.39 -1.33 0.36
CA ARG A 102 -33.95 -1.70 -0.93
C ARG A 102 -34.72 -0.50 -1.46
N THR A 103 -34.11 0.22 -2.39
CA THR A 103 -34.77 1.29 -3.11
C THR A 103 -35.93 0.68 -3.90
N THR A 104 -37.17 0.79 -3.39
CA THR A 104 -38.38 0.64 -4.23
C THR A 104 -38.55 1.87 -5.12
N ALA A 105 -37.48 2.40 -5.71
CA ALA A 105 -37.60 3.42 -6.74
C ALA A 105 -37.80 2.66 -8.05
N ARG A 106 -39.06 2.35 -8.35
CA ARG A 106 -39.48 2.43 -9.74
C ARG A 106 -39.01 3.80 -10.23
N VAL A 107 -38.05 3.82 -11.13
CA VAL A 107 -37.96 4.92 -12.09
C VAL A 107 -39.29 4.86 -12.83
N THR A 108 -40.19 5.77 -12.47
CA THR A 108 -41.26 6.18 -13.38
C THR A 108 -40.60 6.96 -14.49
N ASP A 109 -40.36 6.30 -15.61
CA ASP A 109 -40.38 6.88 -16.96
C ASP A 109 -41.03 5.85 -17.90
#